data_AF-A0A1V6IVJ4-F1
#
_entry.id   AF-A0A1V6IVJ4-F1
#
_cell.length_a   1.000
_cell.length_b   1.000
_cell.length_c   1.000
_cell.angle_alpha   90.00
_cell.angle_beta   90.00
_cell.angle_gamma   90.00
#
_symmetry.space_group_name_H-M   'P 1'
#
loop_
_entity.id
_entity.type
_entity.pdbx_description
1 polymer ?
#
loop_
_entity_poly.entity_id
_entity_poly.type
_entity_poly.pdbx_seq_one_letter_code
_entity_poly.pdbx_strand_id
1 'polypeptide(L)'
;MAERYCSSVPSTPPVTTRPWVASLLVALAALASGSWTVVGQWWAYAAFGLIPPALGLPQGWPPLRLAPLGGTTWTWWAIETVGAFVMIVAVWLWTRAGRRPFLTPLWAVIVGVTLGNLVRIIGTSVIALHDLRTFGVAVLGTVLLSLLWGLVLGLVAATVHRLMAPVARG
;
A
#
# COMPACT_ATOMS: atom_id res chain seq x y z
N MET A 1 2.26 60.78 3.05
CA MET A 1 1.08 59.94 2.72
C MET A 1 1.54 58.82 1.81
N ALA A 2 1.77 57.64 2.37
CA ALA A 2 2.07 56.42 1.62
C ALA A 2 1.29 55.29 2.30
N GLU A 3 0.05 55.10 1.87
CA GLU A 3 -0.79 54.01 2.33
C GLU A 3 -0.29 52.70 1.74
N ARG A 4 0.09 51.79 2.65
CA ARG A 4 0.48 50.42 2.35
C ARG A 4 -0.74 49.69 1.81
N TYR A 5 -0.72 49.36 0.52
CA TYR A 5 -1.55 48.32 -0.05
C TYR A 5 -1.16 46.98 0.58
N CYS A 6 -1.79 46.64 1.70
CA CYS A 6 -1.86 45.26 2.18
C CYS A 6 -2.70 44.48 1.17
N SER A 7 -2.05 43.89 0.16
CA SER A 7 -2.66 42.85 -0.65
C SER A 7 -2.95 41.66 0.27
N SER A 8 -4.20 41.53 0.70
CA SER A 8 -4.73 40.34 1.33
C SER A 8 -4.70 39.21 0.30
N VAL A 9 -3.58 38.51 0.21
CA VAL A 9 -3.51 37.22 -0.48
C VAL A 9 -4.59 36.35 0.16
N PRO A 10 -5.61 35.90 -0.57
CA PRO A 10 -6.60 35.01 -0.01
C PRO A 10 -5.85 33.76 0.44
N SER A 11 -5.75 33.55 1.75
CA SER A 11 -5.27 32.28 2.30
C SER A 11 -6.32 31.25 1.93
N THR A 12 -6.12 30.56 0.80
CA THR A 12 -6.92 29.39 0.45
C THR A 12 -6.95 28.50 1.69
N PRO A 13 -8.13 28.19 2.24
CA PRO A 13 -8.22 27.43 3.47
C PRO A 13 -7.45 26.12 3.29
N PRO A 14 -6.69 25.68 4.30
CA PRO A 14 -5.97 24.44 4.21
C PRO A 14 -6.97 23.34 3.87
N VAL A 15 -6.77 22.69 2.71
CA VAL A 15 -7.51 21.49 2.38
C VAL A 15 -7.25 20.51 3.51
N THR A 16 -8.29 20.22 4.30
CA THR A 16 -8.21 19.26 5.39
C THR A 16 -8.09 17.88 4.77
N THR A 17 -6.86 17.50 4.44
CA THR A 17 -6.53 16.15 4.03
C THR A 17 -6.85 15.24 5.22
N ARG A 18 -7.71 14.25 5.01
CA ARG A 18 -8.02 13.22 6.02
C ARG A 18 -7.04 12.06 5.83
N PRO A 19 -5.88 12.03 6.51
CA PRO A 19 -4.82 11.05 6.24
C PRO A 19 -5.28 9.62 6.52
N TRP A 20 -6.22 9.46 7.46
CA TRP A 20 -6.76 8.15 7.83
C TRP A 20 -7.52 7.44 6.71
N VAL A 21 -8.07 8.16 5.71
CA VAL A 21 -8.86 7.55 4.63
C VAL A 21 -7.99 6.63 3.77
N ALA A 22 -6.82 7.10 3.35
CA ALA A 22 -5.91 6.30 2.53
C ALA A 22 -5.35 5.11 3.32
N SER A 23 -4.97 5.33 4.60
CA SER A 23 -4.52 4.26 5.49
C SER A 23 -5.60 3.21 5.72
N LEU A 24 -6.85 3.63 5.91
CA LEU A 24 -7.99 2.72 6.09
C LEU A 24 -8.21 1.89 4.82
N LEU A 25 -8.22 2.51 3.64
CA LEU A 25 -8.39 1.79 2.38
C LEU A 25 -7.31 0.73 2.18
N VAL A 26 -6.06 1.09 2.45
CA VAL A 26 -4.94 0.14 2.34
C VAL A 26 -5.01 -0.94 3.41
N ALA A 27 -5.41 -0.61 4.64
CA ALA A 27 -5.63 -1.60 5.70
C ALA A 27 -6.77 -2.57 5.33
N LEU A 28 -7.87 -2.07 4.78
CA LEU A 28 -8.98 -2.89 4.30
C LEU A 28 -8.56 -3.77 3.12
N ALA A 29 -7.78 -3.24 2.18
CA ALA A 29 -7.22 -4.04 1.07
C ALA A 29 -6.27 -5.14 1.60
N ALA A 30 -5.44 -4.82 2.59
CA ALA A 30 -4.56 -5.79 3.25
C ALA A 30 -5.37 -6.88 3.97
N LEU A 31 -6.39 -6.51 4.74
CA LEU A 31 -7.27 -7.45 5.44
C LEU A 31 -8.09 -8.32 4.47
N ALA A 32 -8.69 -7.72 3.44
CA ALA A 32 -9.40 -8.44 2.40
C ALA A 32 -8.48 -9.46 1.73
N SER A 33 -7.23 -9.07 1.45
CA SER A 33 -6.25 -9.99 0.86
C SER A 33 -5.71 -11.07 1.79
N GLY A 34 -5.70 -10.82 3.10
CA GLY A 34 -5.36 -11.82 4.11
C GLY A 34 -6.49 -12.81 4.38
N SER A 35 -7.73 -12.47 4.04
CA SER A 35 -8.87 -13.37 4.22
C SER A 35 -8.86 -14.51 3.18
N TRP A 36 -8.78 -15.75 3.68
CA TRP A 36 -8.75 -16.96 2.87
C TRP A 36 -9.95 -17.09 1.93
N THR A 37 -11.14 -16.66 2.35
CA THR A 37 -12.37 -16.71 1.57
C THR A 37 -12.35 -15.81 0.34
N VAL A 38 -11.70 -14.65 0.41
CA VAL A 38 -11.68 -13.69 -0.70
C VAL A 38 -10.50 -13.92 -1.63
N VAL A 39 -9.36 -14.40 -1.13
CA VAL A 39 -8.13 -14.50 -1.93
C VAL A 39 -7.71 -15.94 -2.19
N GLY A 40 -8.03 -16.89 -1.31
CA GLY A 40 -7.79 -18.31 -1.55
C GLY A 40 -8.52 -18.84 -2.79
N GLN A 41 -9.76 -18.40 -3.03
CA GLN A 41 -10.49 -18.75 -4.26
C GLN A 41 -9.91 -18.08 -5.51
N TRP A 42 -9.65 -16.76 -5.45
CA TRP A 42 -9.14 -16.04 -6.61
C TRP A 42 -7.72 -16.47 -7.02
N TRP A 43 -6.83 -16.75 -6.06
CA TRP A 43 -5.53 -17.33 -6.37
C TRP A 43 -5.61 -18.79 -6.77
N ALA A 44 -6.54 -19.58 -6.24
CA ALA A 44 -6.77 -20.92 -6.76
C ALA A 44 -7.15 -20.86 -8.25
N TYR A 45 -8.10 -19.99 -8.64
CA TYR A 45 -8.49 -19.82 -10.04
C TYR A 45 -7.39 -19.19 -10.92
N ALA A 46 -6.63 -18.21 -10.41
CA ALA A 46 -5.52 -17.59 -11.14
C ALA A 46 -4.28 -18.51 -11.27
N ALA A 47 -4.01 -19.34 -10.27
CA ALA A 47 -2.91 -20.32 -10.26
C ALA A 47 -3.15 -21.47 -11.25
N PHE A 48 -4.40 -21.83 -11.54
CA PHE A 48 -4.73 -22.74 -12.64
C PHE A 48 -4.50 -22.10 -14.02
N GLY A 49 -4.30 -20.78 -14.11
CA GLY A 49 -4.20 -20.05 -15.36
C GLY A 49 -2.79 -19.87 -15.90
N LEU A 50 -1.78 -19.54 -15.09
CA LEU A 50 -0.47 -19.16 -15.65
C LEU A 50 0.80 -19.47 -14.84
N ILE A 51 0.82 -19.50 -13.49
CA ILE A 51 2.09 -19.68 -12.74
C ILE A 51 1.87 -20.35 -11.36
N PRO A 52 2.61 -21.41 -11.00
CA PRO A 52 2.53 -22.03 -9.67
C PRO A 52 2.89 -21.06 -8.53
N PRO A 53 2.08 -20.96 -7.46
CA PRO A 53 2.36 -20.15 -6.27
C PRO A 53 3.64 -20.54 -5.50
N ALA A 54 4.20 -21.72 -5.79
CA ALA A 54 5.45 -22.23 -5.22
C ALA A 54 6.70 -21.44 -5.66
N LEU A 55 6.58 -20.53 -6.64
CA LEU A 55 7.66 -19.66 -7.10
C LEU A 55 7.81 -18.35 -6.29
N GLY A 56 7.16 -18.23 -5.14
CA GLY A 56 7.24 -17.00 -4.33
C GLY A 56 6.71 -15.78 -5.10
N LEU A 57 5.63 -15.99 -5.86
CA LEU A 57 5.10 -14.96 -6.76
C LEU A 57 4.89 -13.65 -6.01
N PRO A 58 5.41 -12.53 -6.54
CA PRO A 58 5.19 -11.24 -5.93
C PRO A 58 3.67 -11.03 -5.87
N GLN A 59 3.16 -10.73 -4.69
CA GLN A 59 1.78 -10.29 -4.54
C GLN A 59 1.76 -8.77 -4.65
N GLY A 60 0.65 -8.23 -5.15
CA GLY A 60 0.52 -6.79 -5.38
C GLY A 60 0.76 -5.94 -4.13
N TRP A 61 0.43 -6.44 -2.94
CA TRP A 61 0.66 -5.82 -1.64
C TRP A 61 0.79 -6.89 -0.54
N PRO A 62 1.31 -6.54 0.66
CA PRO A 62 1.39 -7.46 1.79
C PRO A 62 0.00 -7.77 2.37
N PRO A 63 -0.39 -9.05 2.49
CA PRO A 63 -1.64 -9.42 3.12
C PRO A 63 -1.55 -9.26 4.64
N LEU A 64 -2.65 -8.85 5.26
CA LEU A 64 -2.77 -8.81 6.73
C LEU A 64 -3.70 -9.94 7.19
N ARG A 65 -3.11 -10.97 7.80
CA ARG A 65 -3.83 -12.14 8.33
C ARG A 65 -4.00 -12.02 9.83
N LEU A 66 -5.19 -12.32 10.33
CA LEU A 66 -5.47 -12.30 11.77
C LEU A 66 -4.82 -13.47 12.52
N ALA A 67 -4.59 -14.59 11.83
CA ALA A 67 -3.96 -15.78 12.39
C ALA A 67 -3.13 -16.51 11.31
N PRO A 68 -2.11 -17.28 11.71
CA PRO A 68 -1.39 -18.16 10.80
C PRO A 68 -2.31 -19.28 10.27
N LEU A 69 -2.02 -19.79 9.07
CA LEU A 69 -2.82 -20.83 8.41
C LEU A 69 -2.55 -22.24 8.96
N GLY A 70 -1.48 -22.41 9.73
CA GLY A 70 -1.11 -23.68 10.36
C GLY A 70 0.09 -23.53 11.30
N GLY A 71 0.33 -24.54 12.14
CA GLY A 71 1.32 -24.49 13.21
C GLY A 71 2.77 -24.25 12.77
N THR A 72 3.11 -24.46 11.50
CA THR A 72 4.45 -24.23 10.93
C THR A 72 4.57 -22.91 10.17
N THR A 73 3.50 -22.13 10.06
CA THR A 73 3.44 -20.91 9.23
C THR A 73 3.63 -19.60 10.00
N TRP A 74 4.01 -19.67 11.29
CA TRP A 74 4.17 -18.51 12.15
C TRP A 74 5.18 -17.48 11.62
N THR A 75 6.32 -17.93 11.14
CA THR A 75 7.36 -17.01 10.63
C THR A 75 6.91 -16.28 9.38
N TRP A 76 6.24 -16.98 8.46
CA TRP A 76 5.66 -16.41 7.25
C TRP A 76 4.55 -15.40 7.58
N TRP A 77 3.66 -15.76 8.52
CA TRP A 77 2.63 -14.88 9.04
C TRP A 77 3.21 -13.60 9.67
N ALA A 78 4.29 -13.73 10.45
CA ALA A 78 4.94 -12.59 11.09
C ALA A 78 5.52 -11.62 10.05
N ILE A 79 6.21 -12.13 9.02
CA ILE A 79 6.75 -11.31 7.93
C ILE A 79 5.64 -10.58 7.18
N GLU A 80 4.57 -11.27 6.82
CA GLU A 80 3.40 -10.68 6.15
C GLU A 80 2.79 -9.56 7.00
N THR A 81 2.62 -9.82 8.31
CA THR A 81 2.07 -8.87 9.28
C THR A 81 2.94 -7.62 9.39
N VAL A 82 4.27 -7.78 9.56
CA VAL A 82 5.21 -6.65 9.64
C VAL A 82 5.21 -5.86 8.33
N GLY A 83 5.22 -6.53 7.17
CA GLY A 83 5.13 -5.86 5.87
C GLY A 83 3.86 -5.03 5.72
N ALA A 84 2.71 -5.57 6.15
CA ALA A 84 1.44 -4.85 6.14
C ALA A 84 1.44 -3.64 7.08
N PHE A 85 2.00 -3.77 8.29
CA PHE A 85 2.15 -2.64 9.21
C PHE A 85 3.04 -1.55 8.64
N VAL A 86 4.20 -1.90 8.05
CA VAL A 86 5.11 -0.93 7.42
C VAL A 86 4.39 -0.19 6.29
N MET A 87 3.63 -0.89 5.45
CA MET A 87 2.83 -0.27 4.41
C MET A 87 1.81 0.74 4.99
N ILE A 88 1.01 0.34 5.99
CA ILE A 88 -0.03 1.18 6.58
C ILE A 88 0.59 2.43 7.24
N VAL A 89 1.68 2.25 8.00
CA VAL A 89 2.39 3.34 8.68
C VAL A 89 3.01 4.31 7.66
N ALA A 90 3.64 3.79 6.59
CA ALA A 90 4.22 4.63 5.54
C ALA A 90 3.14 5.48 4.84
N VAL A 91 2.00 4.88 4.49
CA VAL A 91 0.85 5.60 3.90
C VAL A 91 0.36 6.68 4.85
N TRP A 92 0.22 6.37 6.13
CA TRP A 92 -0.26 7.31 7.14
C TRP A 92 0.69 8.51 7.31
N LEU A 93 1.98 8.25 7.46
CA LEU A 93 2.99 9.31 7.62
C LEU A 93 3.07 10.21 6.39
N TRP A 94 3.08 9.62 5.19
CA TRP A 94 3.19 10.36 3.94
C TRP A 94 1.94 11.22 3.68
N THR A 95 0.76 10.68 3.94
CA THR A 95 -0.49 11.44 3.78
C THR A 95 -0.65 12.56 4.79
N ARG A 96 -0.12 12.39 6.02
CA ARG A 96 -0.10 13.42 7.04
C ARG A 96 0.81 14.59 6.69
N ALA A 97 1.93 14.35 6.01
CA ALA A 97 2.89 15.38 5.62
C ALA A 97 2.52 16.11 4.31
N GLY A 98 1.73 15.48 3.44
CA GLY A 98 1.47 16.00 2.11
C GLY A 98 0.35 17.03 2.03
N ARG A 99 0.51 17.98 1.10
CA ARG A 99 -0.39 19.13 0.91
C ARG A 99 -1.26 19.02 -0.35
N ARG A 100 -0.99 18.04 -1.22
CA ARG A 100 -1.70 17.89 -2.51
C ARG A 100 -2.84 16.87 -2.38
N PRO A 101 -4.12 17.24 -2.55
CA PRO A 101 -5.25 16.36 -2.20
C PRO A 101 -5.33 15.08 -3.03
N PHE A 102 -4.88 15.11 -4.29
CA PHE A 102 -4.89 13.95 -5.18
C PHE A 102 -3.53 13.23 -5.23
N LEU A 103 -2.44 13.99 -5.43
CA LEU A 103 -1.11 13.42 -5.60
C LEU A 103 -0.53 12.84 -4.30
N THR A 104 -0.88 13.40 -3.14
CA THR A 104 -0.39 12.89 -1.85
C THR A 104 -0.87 11.47 -1.58
N PRO A 105 -2.19 11.15 -1.57
CA PRO A 105 -2.64 9.78 -1.34
C PRO A 105 -2.17 8.81 -2.42
N LEU A 106 -2.09 9.25 -3.69
CA LEU A 106 -1.56 8.43 -4.77
C LEU A 106 -0.12 7.97 -4.49
N TRP A 107 0.79 8.91 -4.24
CA TRP A 107 2.20 8.59 -3.97
C TRP A 107 2.39 7.88 -2.64
N ALA A 108 1.61 8.24 -1.62
CA ALA A 108 1.66 7.57 -0.32
C ALA A 108 1.35 6.07 -0.45
N VAL A 109 0.34 5.71 -1.25
CA VAL A 109 -0.02 4.30 -1.50
C VAL A 109 1.07 3.59 -2.31
N ILE A 110 1.57 4.20 -3.40
CA ILE A 110 2.64 3.60 -4.20
C ILE A 110 3.87 3.28 -3.33
N VAL A 111 4.32 4.26 -2.54
CA VAL A 111 5.49 4.10 -1.67
C VAL A 111 5.21 3.09 -0.56
N GLY A 112 4.06 3.18 0.10
CA GLY A 112 3.70 2.28 1.19
C GLY A 112 3.62 0.82 0.75
N VAL A 113 2.94 0.55 -0.37
CA VAL A 113 2.85 -0.80 -0.95
C VAL A 113 4.25 -1.33 -1.29
N THR A 114 5.08 -0.50 -1.92
CA THR A 114 6.46 -0.88 -2.27
C THR A 114 7.29 -1.20 -1.03
N LEU A 115 7.26 -0.36 0.01
CA LEU A 115 8.01 -0.57 1.25
C LEU A 115 7.55 -1.84 1.98
N GLY A 116 6.24 -2.04 2.11
CA GLY A 116 5.71 -3.24 2.76
C GLY A 116 6.08 -4.52 2.03
N ASN A 117 6.03 -4.51 0.70
CA ASN A 117 6.44 -5.64 -0.13
C ASN A 117 7.95 -5.87 -0.13
N LEU A 118 8.77 -4.82 -0.01
CA LEU A 118 10.21 -4.96 0.17
C LEU A 118 10.53 -5.67 1.50
N VAL A 119 9.91 -5.25 2.60
CA VAL A 119 10.07 -5.93 3.90
C VAL A 119 9.69 -7.40 3.80
N ARG A 120 8.56 -7.67 3.12
CA ARG A 120 8.11 -9.03 2.86
C ARG A 120 9.13 -9.83 2.07
N ILE A 121 9.54 -9.38 0.88
CA ILE A 121 10.41 -10.16 -0.01
C ILE A 121 11.79 -10.41 0.60
N ILE A 122 12.31 -9.44 1.36
CA ILE A 122 13.55 -9.58 2.12
C ILE A 122 13.37 -10.68 3.19
N GLY A 123 12.34 -10.58 4.02
CA GLY A 123 12.07 -11.57 5.07
C GLY A 123 11.86 -12.97 4.52
N THR A 124 11.08 -13.12 3.44
CA THR A 124 10.83 -14.41 2.81
C THR A 124 12.07 -15.00 2.14
N SER A 125 12.92 -14.15 1.55
CA SER A 125 14.16 -14.61 0.89
C SER A 125 15.18 -15.14 1.90
N VAL A 126 15.23 -14.57 3.10
CA VAL A 126 16.08 -15.08 4.19
C VAL A 126 15.64 -16.49 4.61
N ILE A 127 14.33 -16.73 4.76
CA ILE A 127 13.80 -18.04 5.14
C ILE A 127 13.97 -19.06 4.01
N ALA A 128 13.73 -18.64 2.77
CA ALA A 128 13.84 -19.50 1.59
C ALA A 128 15.29 -19.75 1.16
N LEU A 129 16.28 -19.16 1.84
CA LEU A 129 17.71 -19.28 1.53
C LEU A 129 18.01 -18.96 0.05
N HIS A 130 17.40 -17.90 -0.47
CA HIS A 130 17.61 -17.48 -1.85
C HIS A 130 19.08 -17.12 -2.11
N ASP A 131 19.64 -17.63 -3.21
CA ASP A 131 20.91 -17.14 -3.73
C ASP A 131 20.77 -15.69 -4.26
N LEU A 132 21.91 -15.00 -4.43
CA LEU A 132 21.93 -13.57 -4.79
C LEU A 132 21.18 -13.27 -6.10
N ARG A 133 21.25 -14.16 -7.09
CA ARG A 133 20.59 -13.96 -8.37
C ARG A 133 19.07 -14.10 -8.22
N THR A 134 18.62 -15.15 -7.55
CA THR A 134 17.19 -15.36 -7.27
C THR A 134 16.62 -14.22 -6.43
N PHE A 135 17.35 -13.76 -5.42
CA PHE A 135 16.99 -12.59 -4.63
C PHE A 135 16.84 -11.33 -5.49
N GLY A 136 17.81 -11.05 -6.37
CA GLY A 136 17.77 -9.87 -7.24
C GLY A 136 16.56 -9.87 -8.19
N VAL A 137 16.26 -11.02 -8.82
CA VAL A 137 15.08 -11.18 -9.69
C VAL A 137 13.79 -11.02 -8.89
N ALA A 138 13.73 -11.62 -7.69
CA ALA A 138 12.56 -11.55 -6.83
C ALA A 138 12.28 -10.12 -6.35
N VAL A 139 13.31 -9.38 -5.94
CA VAL A 139 13.19 -7.96 -5.55
C VAL A 139 12.72 -7.12 -6.74
N LEU A 140 13.33 -7.27 -7.92
CA LEU A 140 12.95 -6.51 -9.10
C LEU A 140 11.50 -6.77 -9.50
N GLY A 141 11.10 -8.05 -9.58
CA GLY A 141 9.71 -8.43 -9.88
C GLY A 141 8.72 -7.89 -8.84
N THR A 142 9.11 -7.91 -7.56
CA THR A 142 8.30 -7.37 -6.46
C THR A 142 8.13 -5.86 -6.58
N VAL A 143 9.19 -5.11 -6.88
CA VAL A 143 9.12 -3.65 -7.05
C VAL A 143 8.23 -3.30 -8.24
N LEU A 144 8.45 -3.92 -9.40
CA LEU A 144 7.63 -3.64 -10.60
C LEU A 144 6.14 -3.91 -10.35
N LEU A 145 5.82 -5.04 -9.71
CA LEU A 145 4.45 -5.38 -9.40
C LEU A 145 3.84 -4.46 -8.32
N SER A 146 4.64 -4.06 -7.33
CA SER A 146 4.23 -3.10 -6.28
C SER A 146 3.92 -1.73 -6.85
N LEU A 147 4.69 -1.28 -7.85
CA LEU A 147 4.42 -0.02 -8.55
C LEU A 147 3.09 -0.09 -9.31
N LEU A 148 2.83 -1.21 -10.01
CA LEU A 148 1.58 -1.40 -10.76
C LEU A 148 0.36 -1.43 -9.81
N TRP A 149 0.39 -2.24 -8.76
CA TRP A 149 -0.72 -2.33 -7.82
C TRP A 149 -0.83 -1.11 -6.91
N GLY A 150 0.29 -0.52 -6.52
CA GLY A 150 0.34 0.75 -5.82
C GLY A 150 -0.29 1.88 -6.63
N LEU A 151 -0.11 1.89 -7.95
CA LEU A 151 -0.79 2.83 -8.84
C LEU A 151 -2.30 2.60 -8.85
N VAL A 152 -2.76 1.35 -9.03
CA VAL A 152 -4.19 1.01 -9.02
C VAL A 152 -4.85 1.42 -7.70
N LEU A 153 -4.29 0.98 -6.57
CA LEU A 153 -4.81 1.30 -5.24
C LEU A 153 -4.68 2.80 -4.93
N GLY A 154 -3.59 3.43 -5.37
CA GLY A 154 -3.35 4.85 -5.17
C GLY A 154 -4.33 5.72 -5.95
N LEU A 155 -4.71 5.32 -7.17
CA LEU A 155 -5.76 5.99 -7.95
C LEU A 155 -7.12 5.89 -7.25
N VAL A 156 -7.46 4.71 -6.71
CA VAL A 156 -8.68 4.53 -5.91
C VAL A 156 -8.65 5.42 -4.67
N ALA A 157 -7.55 5.39 -3.90
CA ALA A 157 -7.40 6.21 -2.71
C ALA A 157 -7.47 7.72 -3.00
N ALA A 158 -6.82 8.17 -4.07
CA ALA A 158 -6.85 9.57 -4.48
C ALA A 158 -8.25 10.00 -4.96
N THR A 159 -8.99 9.11 -5.62
CA THR A 159 -10.37 9.36 -6.06
C THR A 159 -11.31 9.45 -4.88
N VAL A 160 -11.25 8.49 -3.94
CA VAL A 160 -12.05 8.51 -2.70
C VAL A 160 -11.74 9.76 -1.87
N HIS A 161 -10.46 10.11 -1.73
CA HIS A 161 -10.06 11.32 -1.02
C HIS A 161 -10.63 12.59 -1.68
N ARG A 162 -10.66 12.64 -3.02
CA ARG A 162 -11.27 13.74 -3.77
C ARG A 162 -12.79 13.80 -3.58
N LEU A 163 -13.47 12.66 -3.56
CA LEU A 163 -14.93 12.59 -3.34
C LEU A 163 -15.33 12.95 -1.90
N MET A 164 -14.47 12.66 -0.92
CA MET A 164 -14.69 13.00 0.48
C MET A 164 -14.22 14.40 0.86
N ALA A 165 -13.51 15.09 -0.03
CA ALA A 165 -13.18 16.50 0.16
C ALA A 165 -14.50 17.27 0.27
N PRO A 166 -14.66 18.15 1.27
CA PRO A 166 -15.88 18.91 1.39
C PRO A 166 -16.13 19.64 0.08
N VAL A 167 -17.29 19.41 -0.54
CA VAL A 167 -17.83 20.28 -1.58
C VAL A 167 -17.84 21.65 -0.92
N ALA A 168 -16.92 22.52 -1.31
CA ALA A 168 -17.02 23.93 -1.03
C ALA A 168 -18.36 24.33 -1.67
N ARG A 169 -19.42 24.33 -0.86
CA ARG A 169 -20.73 24.80 -1.28
C ARG A 169 -20.49 26.26 -1.65
N GLY A 170 -20.65 26.56 -2.94
CA GLY A 170 -20.78 27.93 -3.42
C GLY A 170 -21.97 28.60 -2.77
#